data_AF-A0A355Q8Y5-F1
#
_entry.id   AF-A0A355Q8Y5-F1
#
_cell.length_a   1.000
_cell.length_b   1.000
_cell.length_c   1.000
_cell.angle_alpha   90.00
_cell.angle_beta   90.00
_cell.angle_gamma   90.00
#
_symmetry.space_group_name_H-M   'P 1'
#
loop_
_entity.id
_entity.type
_entity.pdbx_description
1 polymer ?
#
loop_
_entity_poly.entity_id
_entity_poly.type
_entity_poly.pdbx_seq_one_letter_code
_entity_poly.pdbx_strand_id
1 'polypeptide(L)'
;MTINSRWANVLKDVWKDSIEISFELFKVMIPVVILVKILQELGVITVLGDWLTPLMQFLGLPGYTGLVWATALFTNFYAAVLVYINLMGDVETLSIAQVTVLTSMMLFAHSLPVELRIVQKTGPRIWSIGLLRVGSAIVYGYILHLVQS
;
A
#
# COMPACT_ATOMS: atom_id res chain seq x y z
N MET A 1 17.02 -29.35 37.18
CA MET A 1 17.64 -29.45 35.84
C MET A 1 16.54 -29.37 34.77
N THR A 2 15.88 -28.22 34.54
CA THR A 2 14.73 -28.15 33.59
C THR A 2 14.46 -26.78 32.95
N ILE A 3 15.25 -25.73 33.22
CA ILE A 3 15.05 -24.42 32.58
C ILE A 3 15.47 -24.44 31.09
N ASN A 4 16.54 -25.16 30.76
CA ASN A 4 17.09 -25.19 29.40
C ASN A 4 16.18 -25.90 28.39
N SER A 5 15.47 -26.95 28.80
CA SER A 5 14.54 -27.67 27.92
C SER A 5 13.26 -26.88 27.65
N ARG A 6 12.80 -26.06 28.60
CA ARG A 6 11.62 -25.21 28.43
C ARG A 6 11.85 -24.11 27.40
N TRP A 7 13.01 -23.44 27.43
CA TRP A 7 13.38 -22.44 26.42
C TRP A 7 13.62 -23.05 25.03
N ALA A 8 14.23 -24.23 24.96
CA ALA A 8 14.43 -24.94 23.70
C ALA A 8 13.10 -25.31 23.02
N ASN A 9 12.10 -25.75 23.79
CA ASN A 9 10.77 -26.05 23.27
C ASN A 9 10.05 -24.80 22.80
N VAL A 10 10.09 -23.71 23.58
CA VAL A 10 9.49 -22.41 23.18
C VAL A 10 10.10 -21.91 21.87
N LEU A 11 11.43 -21.97 21.71
CA LEU A 11 12.07 -21.57 20.45
C LEU A 11 11.63 -22.45 19.29
N LYS A 12 11.52 -23.76 19.49
CA LYS A 12 11.06 -24.70 18.47
C LYS A 12 9.61 -24.42 18.05
N ASP A 13 8.75 -24.14 19.02
CA ASP A 13 7.34 -23.84 18.79
C ASP A 13 7.19 -22.52 18.02
N VAL A 14 7.86 -21.45 18.48
CA VAL A 14 7.88 -20.15 17.78
C VAL A 14 8.41 -20.27 16.35
N TRP A 15 9.48 -21.04 16.13
CA TRP A 15 10.02 -21.27 14.79
C TRP A 15 9.03 -21.99 13.89
N LYS A 16 8.40 -23.05 14.40
CA LYS A 16 7.40 -23.83 13.66
C LYS A 16 6.19 -22.96 13.31
N ASP A 17 5.65 -22.24 14.28
CA ASP A 17 4.50 -21.35 14.10
C ASP A 17 4.82 -20.23 13.11
N SER A 18 6.03 -19.65 13.19
CA SER A 18 6.46 -18.60 12.26
C SER A 18 6.55 -19.10 10.82
N ILE A 19 7.07 -20.32 10.60
CA ILE A 19 7.13 -20.92 9.26
C ILE A 19 5.72 -21.22 8.74
N GLU A 20 4.84 -21.75 9.59
CA GLU A 20 3.47 -22.09 9.22
C GLU A 20 2.68 -20.83 8.81
N ILE A 21 2.76 -19.77 9.61
CA ILE A 21 2.12 -18.46 9.30
C ILE A 21 2.73 -17.87 8.02
N SER A 22 4.06 -17.87 7.88
CA SER A 22 4.73 -17.32 6.70
C SER A 22 4.30 -18.06 5.43
N PHE A 23 4.19 -19.38 5.49
CA PHE A 23 3.74 -20.19 4.35
C PHE A 23 2.27 -19.89 3.98
N GLU A 24 1.40 -19.72 4.97
CA GLU A 24 0.00 -19.33 4.75
C GLU A 24 -0.15 -17.93 4.15
N LEU A 25 0.74 -17.00 4.51
CA LEU A 25 0.83 -15.67 3.90
C LEU A 25 1.32 -15.77 2.46
N PHE A 26 2.40 -16.52 2.19
CA PHE A 26 2.93 -16.67 0.82
C PHE A 26 1.93 -17.28 -0.15
N LYS A 27 1.15 -18.28 0.28
CA LYS A 27 0.06 -18.86 -0.53
C LYS A 27 -0.96 -17.81 -0.98
N VAL A 28 -1.14 -16.73 -0.22
CA VAL A 28 -2.05 -15.63 -0.56
C VAL A 28 -1.34 -14.56 -1.36
N MET A 29 -0.17 -14.14 -0.90
CA MET A 29 0.59 -13.05 -1.50
C MET A 29 1.01 -13.37 -2.92
N ILE A 30 1.55 -14.56 -3.18
CA ILE A 30 2.12 -14.91 -4.50
C ILE A 30 1.04 -14.80 -5.60
N PRO A 31 -0.14 -15.44 -5.50
CA PRO A 31 -1.18 -15.30 -6.53
C PRO A 31 -1.65 -13.85 -6.71
N VAL A 32 -1.81 -13.10 -5.61
CA VAL A 32 -2.28 -11.71 -5.67
C VAL A 32 -1.24 -10.81 -6.33
N VAL A 33 0.04 -10.97 -6.00
CA VAL A 33 1.13 -10.20 -6.61
C VAL A 33 1.25 -10.50 -8.09
N ILE A 34 1.11 -11.77 -8.51
CA ILE A 34 1.09 -12.14 -9.93
C ILE A 34 -0.08 -11.45 -10.64
N LEU A 35 -1.28 -11.48 -10.06
CA LEU A 35 -2.46 -10.81 -10.63
C LEU A 35 -2.23 -9.29 -10.76
N VAL A 36 -1.72 -8.65 -9.71
CA VAL A 36 -1.38 -7.22 -9.71
C VAL A 36 -0.36 -6.91 -10.80
N LYS A 37 0.66 -7.77 -10.98
CA LYS A 37 1.65 -7.61 -12.04
C LYS A 37 1.02 -7.69 -13.42
N ILE A 38 0.11 -8.63 -13.65
CA ILE A 38 -0.63 -8.71 -14.92
C ILE A 38 -1.44 -7.42 -15.14
N LEU A 39 -2.16 -6.93 -14.12
CA LEU A 39 -2.91 -5.66 -14.21
C LEU A 39 -2.00 -4.46 -14.51
N GLN A 40 -0.80 -4.45 -13.95
CA GLN A 40 0.22 -3.44 -14.23
C GLN A 40 0.64 -3.47 -15.71
N GLU A 41 0.99 -4.65 -16.24
CA GLU A 41 1.41 -4.82 -17.65
C GLU A 41 0.27 -4.52 -18.64
N LEU A 42 -0.98 -4.77 -18.24
CA LEU A 42 -2.17 -4.41 -19.03
C LEU A 42 -2.50 -2.91 -19.01
N GLY A 43 -1.76 -2.08 -18.26
CA GLY A 43 -2.00 -0.64 -18.18
C GLY A 43 -3.20 -0.24 -17.31
N VAL A 44 -3.78 -1.18 -16.56
CA VAL A 44 -4.94 -0.90 -15.69
C VAL A 44 -4.59 0.12 -14.60
N ILE A 45 -3.37 0.03 -14.05
CA ILE A 45 -2.88 0.97 -13.05
C ILE A 45 -2.76 2.39 -13.64
N THR A 46 -2.37 2.51 -14.92
CA THR A 46 -2.31 3.79 -15.63
C THR A 46 -3.68 4.43 -15.76
N VAL A 47 -4.66 3.67 -16.22
CA VAL A 47 -6.06 4.14 -16.34
C VAL A 47 -6.62 4.55 -14.98
N LEU A 48 -6.32 3.79 -13.93
CA LEU A 48 -6.73 4.14 -12.56
C LEU A 48 -6.05 5.43 -12.09
N GLY A 49 -4.77 5.63 -12.43
CA GLY A 49 -4.04 6.86 -12.15
C GLY A 49 -4.70 8.08 -12.77
N ASP A 50 -5.09 8.00 -14.04
CA ASP A 50 -5.79 9.07 -14.75
C ASP A 50 -7.14 9.37 -14.09
N TRP A 51 -7.88 8.33 -13.71
CA TRP A 51 -9.17 8.48 -13.02
C TRP A 51 -9.05 9.10 -11.62
N LEU A 52 -7.90 8.93 -10.96
CA LEU A 52 -7.59 9.56 -9.67
C LEU A 52 -7.12 11.02 -9.80
N THR A 53 -6.82 11.50 -11.01
CA THR A 53 -6.42 12.90 -11.27
C THR A 53 -7.32 13.95 -10.59
N PRO A 54 -8.67 13.93 -10.75
CA PRO A 54 -9.53 14.92 -10.10
C PRO A 54 -9.44 14.88 -8.56
N LEU A 55 -9.25 13.69 -7.97
CA LEU A 55 -9.04 13.55 -6.54
C LEU A 55 -7.70 14.16 -6.11
N MET A 56 -6.63 13.93 -6.89
CA MET A 56 -5.31 14.52 -6.60
C MET A 56 -5.34 16.04 -6.65
N GLN A 57 -5.97 16.61 -7.68
CA GLN A 57 -6.14 18.05 -7.81
C GLN A 57 -6.95 18.63 -6.64
N PHE A 58 -7.99 17.93 -6.20
CA PHE A 58 -8.76 18.33 -5.00
C PHE A 58 -7.92 18.34 -3.72
N LEU A 59 -6.89 17.50 -3.64
CA LEU A 59 -5.94 17.42 -2.52
C LEU A 59 -4.71 18.33 -2.70
N GLY A 60 -4.72 19.24 -3.69
CA GLY A 60 -3.60 20.14 -3.97
C GLY A 60 -2.37 19.45 -4.58
N LEU A 61 -2.54 18.23 -5.09
CA LEU A 61 -1.50 17.44 -5.73
C LEU A 61 -1.60 17.53 -7.27
N PRO A 62 -0.48 17.49 -8.00
CA PRO A 62 -0.50 17.40 -9.45
C PRO A 62 -1.16 16.10 -9.93
N GLY A 63 -1.85 16.15 -11.08
CA GLY A 63 -2.60 15.01 -11.60
C GLY A 63 -1.79 13.73 -11.78
N TYR A 64 -0.53 13.84 -12.19
CA TYR A 64 0.37 12.69 -12.40
C TYR A 64 0.64 11.89 -11.11
N THR A 65 0.47 12.50 -9.93
CA THR A 65 0.60 11.80 -8.65
C THR A 65 -0.52 10.76 -8.44
N GLY A 66 -1.60 10.84 -9.23
CA GLY A 66 -2.64 9.83 -9.32
C GLY A 66 -2.07 8.48 -9.71
N LEU A 67 -1.16 8.46 -10.69
CA LEU A 67 -0.45 7.24 -11.10
C LEU A 67 0.49 6.70 -10.01
N VAL A 68 1.16 7.60 -9.30
CA VAL A 68 2.04 7.23 -8.17
C VAL A 68 1.23 6.55 -7.07
N TRP A 69 0.11 7.15 -6.67
CA TRP A 69 -0.74 6.56 -5.63
C TRP A 69 -1.46 5.30 -6.13
N ALA A 70 -1.95 5.26 -7.37
CA ALA A 70 -2.51 4.06 -7.99
C ALA A 70 -1.54 2.87 -7.93
N THR A 71 -0.27 3.13 -8.27
CA THR A 71 0.80 2.14 -8.17
C THR A 71 0.97 1.69 -6.74
N ALA A 72 1.01 2.61 -5.76
CA ALA A 72 1.13 2.28 -4.35
C ALA A 72 -0.01 1.39 -3.86
N LEU A 73 -1.25 1.75 -4.21
CA LEU A 73 -2.48 1.04 -3.83
C LEU A 73 -2.46 -0.41 -4.29
N PHE A 74 -1.99 -0.68 -5.51
CA PHE A 74 -1.98 -2.04 -6.06
C PHE A 74 -0.74 -2.84 -5.67
N THR A 75 0.42 -2.19 -5.61
CA THR A 75 1.72 -2.87 -5.45
C THR A 75 2.31 -2.67 -4.05
N ASN A 76 3.13 -1.64 -3.85
CA ASN A 76 3.78 -1.27 -2.60
C ASN A 76 4.37 0.14 -2.70
N PHE A 77 4.89 0.63 -1.56
CA PHE A 77 5.51 1.94 -1.45
C PHE A 77 6.73 2.11 -2.38
N TYR A 78 7.60 1.09 -2.47
CA TYR A 78 8.84 1.17 -3.26
C TYR A 78 8.56 1.34 -4.77
N ALA A 79 7.63 0.57 -5.31
CA ALA A 79 7.24 0.66 -6.71
C ALA A 79 6.64 2.03 -7.06
N ALA A 80 5.83 2.60 -6.17
CA ALA A 80 5.29 3.95 -6.35
C ALA A 80 6.37 5.03 -6.34
N VAL A 81 7.36 4.93 -5.44
CA VAL A 81 8.52 5.84 -5.42
C VAL A 81 9.32 5.73 -6.73
N LEU A 82 9.51 4.52 -7.27
CA LEU A 82 10.15 4.36 -8.58
C LEU A 82 9.36 5.04 -9.69
N VAL A 83 8.03 4.90 -9.71
CA VAL A 83 7.17 5.61 -10.67
C VAL A 83 7.34 7.12 -10.51
N TYR A 84 7.32 7.64 -9.27
CA TYR A 84 7.54 9.07 -9.02
C TYR A 84 8.89 9.56 -9.55
N ILE A 85 9.99 8.87 -9.24
CA ILE A 85 11.34 9.24 -9.70
C ILE A 85 11.42 9.24 -11.23
N ASN A 86 10.82 8.26 -11.90
CA ASN A 86 10.79 8.22 -13.36
C ASN A 86 10.01 9.40 -13.96
N LEU A 87 8.90 9.81 -13.32
CA LEU A 87 8.11 10.96 -13.76
C LEU A 87 8.84 12.29 -13.51
N MET A 88 9.60 12.43 -12.43
CA MET A 88 10.33 13.68 -12.11
C MET A 88 11.27 14.17 -13.22
N GLY A 89 11.71 13.30 -14.13
CA GLY A 89 12.50 13.71 -15.30
C GLY A 89 11.72 14.52 -16.34
N ASP A 90 10.39 14.35 -16.38
CA ASP A 90 9.49 14.89 -17.40
C ASP A 90 8.47 15.89 -16.84
N VAL A 91 8.24 15.91 -15.51
CA VAL A 91 7.26 16.79 -14.85
C VAL A 91 7.86 17.61 -13.71
N GLU A 92 7.13 18.64 -13.29
CA GLU A 92 7.51 19.51 -12.18
C GLU A 92 7.69 18.74 -10.87
N THR A 93 8.75 19.07 -10.14
CA THR A 93 9.08 18.44 -8.87
C THR A 93 8.08 18.86 -7.79
N LEU A 94 7.64 17.90 -6.98
CA LEU A 94 6.72 18.19 -5.89
C LEU A 94 7.38 19.05 -4.82
N SER A 95 6.62 20.00 -4.27
CA SER A 95 7.03 20.73 -3.08
C SER A 95 7.11 19.79 -1.86
N ILE A 96 7.84 20.19 -0.82
CA ILE A 96 7.92 19.42 0.45
C ILE A 96 6.52 19.13 0.99
N ALA A 97 5.60 20.09 0.83
CA ALA A 97 4.23 19.93 1.28
C ALA A 97 3.49 18.83 0.50
N GLN A 98 3.60 18.86 -0.83
CA GLN A 98 2.96 17.87 -1.70
C GLN A 98 3.54 16.47 -1.50
N VAL A 99 4.86 16.35 -1.33
CA VAL A 99 5.50 15.07 -0.98
C VAL A 99 4.96 14.55 0.35
N THR A 100 4.79 15.43 1.35
CA THR A 100 4.27 15.03 2.67
C THR A 100 2.82 14.54 2.58
N VAL A 101 1.96 15.22 1.81
CA VAL A 101 0.58 14.78 1.56
C VAL A 101 0.57 13.41 0.88
N LEU A 102 1.29 13.26 -0.24
CA LEU A 102 1.30 12.03 -1.04
C LEU A 102 1.85 10.83 -0.24
N THR A 103 2.99 11.00 0.43
CA THR A 103 3.61 9.93 1.22
C THR A 103 2.77 9.54 2.42
N SER A 104 2.09 10.50 3.05
CA SER A 104 1.14 10.22 4.13
C SER A 104 -0.07 9.41 3.63
N MET A 105 -0.61 9.74 2.45
CA MET A 105 -1.67 8.94 1.85
C MET A 105 -1.22 7.50 1.57
N MET A 106 0.01 7.32 1.06
CA MET A 106 0.60 6.01 0.81
C MET A 106 0.84 5.20 2.09
N LEU A 107 1.15 5.87 3.21
CA LEU A 107 1.30 5.22 4.51
C LEU A 107 -0.01 4.53 4.94
N PHE A 108 -1.14 5.21 4.79
CA PHE A 108 -2.46 4.65 5.09
C PHE A 108 -2.90 3.59 4.08
N ALA A 109 -2.67 3.85 2.79
CA ALA A 109 -3.16 3.02 1.70
C ALA A 109 -2.04 2.69 0.71
N HIS A 110 -1.51 1.48 0.85
CA HIS A 110 -0.63 0.81 -0.11
C HIS A 110 -0.98 -0.69 -0.12
N SER A 111 -0.56 -1.43 -1.16
CA SER A 111 -0.69 -2.90 -1.25
C SER A 111 -2.08 -3.48 -0.92
N LEU A 112 -3.16 -2.72 -1.17
CA LEU A 112 -4.53 -3.05 -0.79
C LEU A 112 -4.98 -4.45 -1.24
N PRO A 113 -4.71 -4.92 -2.48
CA PRO A 113 -5.14 -6.26 -2.89
C PRO A 113 -4.59 -7.37 -1.99
N VAL A 114 -3.33 -7.22 -1.55
CA VAL A 114 -2.66 -8.22 -0.71
C VAL A 114 -3.22 -8.14 0.71
N GLU A 115 -3.29 -6.95 1.28
CA GLU A 115 -3.72 -6.76 2.67
C GLU A 115 -5.18 -7.11 2.88
N LEU A 116 -6.06 -6.69 1.96
CA LEU A 116 -7.48 -7.05 2.02
C LEU A 116 -7.68 -8.56 1.90
N ARG A 117 -6.84 -9.27 1.14
CA ARG A 117 -6.91 -10.73 1.03
C ARG A 117 -6.38 -11.43 2.28
N ILE A 118 -5.36 -10.86 2.94
CA ILE A 118 -4.88 -11.35 4.23
C ILE A 118 -5.96 -11.18 5.31
N VAL A 119 -6.59 -10.00 5.36
CA VAL A 119 -7.69 -9.68 6.28
C VAL A 119 -8.88 -10.63 6.12
N GLN A 120 -9.18 -11.08 4.90
CA GLN A 120 -10.24 -12.07 4.68
C GLN A 120 -10.00 -13.38 5.43
N LYS A 121 -8.74 -13.76 5.63
CA LYS A 121 -8.39 -14.96 6.39
C LYS A 121 -8.56 -14.77 7.90
N THR A 122 -8.59 -13.54 8.40
CA THR A 122 -8.67 -13.25 9.84
C THR A 122 -10.08 -12.90 10.34
N GLY A 123 -11.07 -12.77 9.43
CA GLY A 123 -12.49 -12.63 9.78
C GLY A 123 -13.17 -11.25 9.61
N PRO A 124 -12.47 -10.10 9.59
CA PRO A 124 -13.12 -8.81 9.34
C PRO A 124 -13.73 -8.65 7.95
N ARG A 125 -14.70 -7.74 7.82
CA ARG A 125 -15.30 -7.37 6.54
C ARG A 125 -14.29 -6.58 5.70
N ILE A 126 -13.99 -7.08 4.50
CA ILE A 126 -13.09 -6.48 3.50
C ILE A 126 -13.39 -5.02 3.28
N TRP A 127 -14.67 -4.71 3.04
CA TRP A 127 -15.13 -3.37 2.72
C TRP A 127 -14.87 -2.39 3.85
N SER A 128 -15.05 -2.81 5.11
CA SER A 128 -14.81 -1.94 6.26
C SER A 128 -13.34 -1.52 6.34
N ILE A 129 -12.41 -2.45 6.11
CA ILE A 129 -10.97 -2.12 6.16
C ILE A 129 -10.53 -1.37 4.90
N GLY A 130 -11.03 -1.74 3.72
CA GLY A 130 -10.75 -1.01 2.49
C GLY A 130 -11.20 0.45 2.57
N LEU A 131 -12.44 0.69 3.00
CA LEU A 131 -12.97 2.04 3.21
C LEU A 131 -12.22 2.79 4.29
N LEU A 132 -11.89 2.14 5.41
CA LEU A 132 -11.15 2.79 6.48
C LEU A 132 -9.78 3.26 6.00
N ARG A 133 -9.05 2.44 5.24
CA ARG A 133 -7.70 2.78 4.75
C ARG A 133 -7.70 3.83 3.65
N VAL A 134 -8.54 3.66 2.63
CA VAL A 134 -8.65 4.62 1.54
C VAL A 134 -9.27 5.92 2.03
N GLY A 135 -10.31 5.83 2.86
CA GLY A 135 -10.96 6.97 3.49
C GLY A 135 -10.02 7.73 4.41
N SER A 136 -9.26 7.04 5.28
CA SER A 136 -8.28 7.71 6.15
C SER A 136 -7.16 8.37 5.34
N ALA A 137 -6.70 7.74 4.25
CA ALA A 137 -5.71 8.33 3.36
C ALA A 137 -6.22 9.66 2.77
N ILE A 138 -7.44 9.67 2.22
CA ILE A 138 -8.03 10.87 1.59
C ILE A 138 -8.29 11.95 2.64
N VAL A 139 -8.92 11.60 3.77
CA VAL A 139 -9.24 12.56 4.84
C VAL A 139 -7.96 13.18 5.41
N TYR A 140 -6.95 12.35 5.70
CA TYR A 140 -5.68 12.85 6.22
C TYR A 140 -4.93 13.69 5.20
N GLY A 141 -4.88 13.25 3.94
CA GLY A 141 -4.30 14.02 2.84
C GLY A 141 -4.96 15.39 2.69
N TYR A 142 -6.28 15.45 2.81
CA TYR A 142 -7.04 16.70 2.75
C TYR A 142 -6.73 17.63 3.93
N ILE A 143 -6.67 17.09 5.16
CA ILE A 143 -6.29 17.86 6.35
C ILE A 143 -4.89 18.43 6.18
N LEU A 144 -3.93 17.63 5.70
CA LEU A 144 -2.58 18.08 5.45
C LEU A 144 -2.51 19.16 4.37
N HIS A 145 -3.30 19.01 3.30
CA HIS A 145 -3.41 20.05 2.27
C HIS A 145 -3.86 21.38 2.87
N LEU A 146 -4.89 21.38 3.73
CA LEU A 146 -5.40 22.60 4.38
C LEU A 146 -4.41 23.24 5.37
N VAL A 147 -3.57 22.45 6.03
CA VAL A 147 -2.57 22.96 6.99
C VAL A 147 -1.35 23.54 6.28
N GLN A 148 -1.04 23.03 5.09
CA GLN A 148 0.17 23.37 4.33
C GLN A 148 -0.11 24.29 3.14
N SER A 149 -1.39 24.60 2.87
CA SER A 149 -1.87 25.55 1.86
C SER A 149 -1.74 27.00 2.30
#